data_AF-A0A529QGD2-F1
#
_entry.id   AF-A0A529QGD2-F1
#
_cell.length_a   1.000
_cell.length_b   1.000
_cell.length_c   1.000
_cell.angle_alpha   90.00
_cell.angle_beta   90.00
_cell.angle_gamma   90.00
#
_symmetry.space_group_name_H-M   'P 1'
#
loop_
_entity.id
_entity.type
_entity.pdbx_description
1 polymer ?
#
loop_
_entity_poly.entity_id
_entity_poly.type
_entity_poly.pdbx_seq_one_letter_code
_entity_poly.pdbx_strand_id
1 'polypeptide(L)'
;EIAGLLAAADMLEACGKSEPANYLRETADCWNDQIERWTYVTDTEASAKVGVEGYYVRIAPPDDGGAASPKDGFVPIKNRPPADTDEPAEDIISPDALALVRFGLRAADDPRILNTVKAIDAELRCELPQGPLWYRYSGDGYGEHEDGSPFDGTGQGRPWPLLAGERAHYELAAGRKDRAAQLLETFERSAGVGGLLPEQVWD
;
A
#
# COMPACT_ATOMS: atom_id res chain seq x y z
N GLU A 1 -6.42 -10.58 -4.03
CA GLU A 1 -7.14 -11.86 -4.24
C GLU A 1 -6.49 -12.76 -5.28
N ILE A 2 -5.90 -12.22 -6.36
CA ILE A 2 -5.25 -12.97 -7.45
C ILE A 2 -4.34 -14.12 -6.97
N ALA A 3 -3.37 -13.85 -6.10
CA ALA A 3 -2.46 -14.89 -5.58
C ALA A 3 -3.20 -16.01 -4.82
N GLY A 4 -4.30 -15.69 -4.13
CA GLY A 4 -5.14 -16.67 -3.45
C GLY A 4 -5.91 -17.57 -4.42
N LEU A 5 -6.40 -17.00 -5.53
CA LEU A 5 -7.06 -17.77 -6.59
C LEU A 5 -6.08 -18.75 -7.25
N LEU A 6 -4.85 -18.33 -7.53
CA LEU A 6 -3.80 -19.20 -8.09
C LEU A 6 -3.43 -20.34 -7.12
N ALA A 7 -3.23 -20.03 -5.85
CA ALA A 7 -2.94 -21.06 -4.83
C ALA A 7 -4.11 -22.07 -4.71
N ALA A 8 -5.35 -21.60 -4.72
CA ALA A 8 -6.53 -22.46 -4.70
C ALA A 8 -6.64 -23.31 -5.98
N ALA A 9 -6.31 -22.76 -7.15
CA ALA A 9 -6.30 -23.49 -8.40
C ALA A 9 -5.30 -24.67 -8.36
N ASP A 10 -4.10 -24.44 -7.83
CA ASP A 10 -3.08 -25.51 -7.69
C ASP A 10 -3.54 -26.61 -6.73
N MET A 11 -4.23 -26.25 -5.64
CA MET A 11 -4.83 -27.22 -4.72
C MET A 11 -5.95 -28.04 -5.40
N LEU A 12 -6.78 -27.41 -6.23
CA LEU A 12 -7.85 -28.10 -6.97
C LEU A 12 -7.28 -29.03 -8.04
N GLU A 13 -6.24 -28.59 -8.76
CA GLU A 13 -5.54 -29.41 -9.74
C GLU A 13 -4.96 -30.67 -9.10
N ALA A 14 -4.31 -30.53 -7.93
CA ALA A 14 -3.76 -31.65 -7.18
C ALA A 14 -4.85 -32.65 -6.72
N CYS A 15 -6.11 -32.20 -6.61
CA CYS A 15 -7.26 -33.05 -6.31
C CYS A 15 -7.97 -33.60 -7.55
N GLY A 16 -7.41 -33.43 -8.76
CA GLY A 16 -8.01 -33.84 -10.02
C GLY A 16 -9.23 -33.02 -10.45
N LYS A 17 -9.41 -31.82 -9.88
CA LYS A 17 -10.50 -30.89 -10.21
C LYS A 17 -10.05 -29.82 -11.22
N SER A 18 -9.68 -30.25 -12.42
CA SER A 18 -9.05 -29.37 -13.42
C SER A 18 -9.99 -28.27 -13.96
N GLU A 19 -11.30 -28.54 -14.13
CA GLU A 19 -12.25 -27.51 -14.60
C GLU A 19 -12.33 -26.29 -13.65
N PRO A 20 -12.63 -26.44 -12.34
CA PRO A 20 -12.64 -25.29 -11.45
C PRO A 20 -11.24 -24.71 -11.21
N ALA A 21 -10.17 -25.50 -11.30
CA ALA A 21 -8.81 -24.97 -11.25
C ALA A 21 -8.54 -23.99 -12.40
N ASN A 22 -8.92 -24.36 -13.63
CA ASN A 22 -8.78 -23.50 -14.80
C ASN A 22 -9.62 -22.23 -14.66
N TYR A 23 -10.86 -22.34 -14.19
CA TYR A 23 -11.71 -21.16 -13.95
C TYR A 23 -11.06 -20.15 -12.99
N LEU A 24 -10.44 -20.63 -11.90
CA LEU A 24 -9.75 -19.75 -10.96
C LEU A 24 -8.49 -19.11 -11.57
N ARG A 25 -7.74 -19.84 -12.40
CA ARG A 25 -6.57 -19.28 -13.13
C ARG A 25 -7.00 -18.21 -14.12
N GLU A 26 -8.00 -18.49 -14.95
CA GLU A 26 -8.53 -17.52 -15.92
C GLU A 26 -9.07 -16.26 -15.23
N THR A 27 -9.74 -16.43 -14.08
CA THR A 27 -10.20 -15.29 -13.26
C THR A 27 -9.02 -14.49 -12.70
N ALA A 28 -8.00 -15.17 -12.17
CA ALA A 28 -6.80 -14.54 -11.66
C ALA A 28 -6.03 -13.78 -12.75
N ASP A 29 -5.89 -14.35 -13.94
CA ASP A 29 -5.23 -13.73 -15.09
C ASP A 29 -6.00 -12.49 -15.56
N CYS A 30 -7.32 -12.59 -15.68
CA CYS A 30 -8.19 -11.47 -16.04
C CYS A 30 -8.03 -10.32 -15.04
N TRP A 31 -8.06 -10.59 -13.73
CA TRP A 31 -7.91 -9.53 -12.72
C TRP A 31 -6.49 -8.97 -12.70
N ASN A 32 -5.47 -9.81 -12.89
CA ASN A 32 -4.08 -9.38 -12.91
C ASN A 32 -3.79 -8.43 -14.09
N ASP A 33 -4.40 -8.65 -15.24
CA ASP A 33 -4.27 -7.79 -16.43
C ASP A 33 -4.94 -6.42 -16.26
N GLN A 34 -5.92 -6.31 -15.36
CA GLN A 34 -6.66 -5.06 -15.15
C GLN A 34 -6.11 -4.18 -14.02
N ILE A 35 -5.11 -4.64 -13.25
CA ILE A 35 -4.57 -3.90 -12.10
C ILE A 35 -4.20 -2.47 -12.48
N GLU A 36 -3.38 -2.26 -13.52
CA GLU A 36 -2.94 -0.92 -13.91
C GLU A 36 -4.10 -0.05 -14.37
N ARG A 37 -5.03 -0.62 -15.14
CA ARG A 37 -6.21 0.10 -15.61
C ARG A 37 -7.05 0.60 -14.44
N TRP A 38 -7.19 -0.19 -13.39
CA TRP A 38 -7.99 0.16 -12.21
C TRP A 38 -7.26 1.06 -11.24
N THR A 39 -5.95 0.93 -11.09
CA THR A 39 -5.25 1.49 -9.92
C THR A 39 -4.03 2.35 -10.24
N TYR A 40 -3.55 2.41 -11.49
CA TYR A 40 -2.39 3.25 -11.86
C TYR A 40 -2.85 4.59 -12.44
N VAL A 41 -2.58 5.68 -11.71
CA VAL A 41 -2.88 7.06 -12.12
C VAL A 41 -1.64 7.71 -12.72
N THR A 42 -1.86 8.63 -13.66
CA THR A 42 -0.83 9.42 -14.35
C THR A 42 -1.29 10.87 -14.41
N ASP A 43 -0.37 11.79 -14.70
CA ASP A 43 -0.70 13.22 -14.91
C ASP A 43 -1.37 13.92 -13.71
N THR A 44 -1.12 13.43 -12.50
CA THR A 44 -1.64 13.99 -11.24
C THR A 44 -0.68 15.04 -10.65
N GLU A 45 -1.18 15.90 -9.76
CA GLU A 45 -0.33 16.89 -9.07
C GLU A 45 0.79 16.21 -8.27
N ALA A 46 0.50 15.11 -7.57
CA ALA A 46 1.51 14.36 -6.83
C ALA A 46 2.57 13.72 -7.73
N SER A 47 2.17 13.21 -8.92
CA SER A 47 3.13 12.64 -9.88
C SER A 47 4.09 13.71 -10.41
N ALA A 48 3.58 14.92 -10.69
CA ALA A 48 4.37 16.05 -11.11
C ALA A 48 5.33 16.56 -10.01
N LYS A 49 4.86 16.65 -8.76
CA LYS A 49 5.69 17.06 -7.61
C LYS A 49 6.89 16.15 -7.38
N VAL A 50 6.71 14.83 -7.56
CA VAL A 50 7.76 13.82 -7.33
C VAL A 50 8.59 13.53 -8.60
N GLY A 51 8.16 14.04 -9.76
CA GLY A 51 8.85 13.84 -11.04
C GLY A 51 8.77 12.40 -11.54
N VAL A 52 7.59 11.79 -11.44
CA VAL A 52 7.30 10.43 -11.92
C VAL A 52 6.12 10.45 -12.89
N GLU A 53 6.03 9.44 -13.76
CA GLU A 53 4.94 9.35 -14.75
C GLU A 53 3.58 9.04 -14.11
N GLY A 54 3.58 8.38 -12.95
CA GLY A 54 2.38 7.92 -12.28
C GLY A 54 2.67 6.99 -11.11
N TYR A 55 1.65 6.58 -10.38
CA TYR A 55 1.75 5.69 -9.23
C TYR A 55 0.47 4.87 -9.03
N TYR A 56 0.55 3.78 -8.27
CA TYR A 56 -0.64 3.07 -7.81
C TYR A 56 -1.32 3.82 -6.67
N VAL A 57 -2.62 4.07 -6.79
CA VAL A 57 -3.45 4.60 -5.70
C VAL A 57 -3.77 3.52 -4.67
N ARG A 58 -4.14 3.93 -3.46
CA ARG A 58 -4.57 3.00 -2.39
C ARG A 58 -5.76 2.14 -2.84
N ILE A 59 -6.79 2.79 -3.37
CA ILE A 59 -8.02 2.16 -3.81
C ILE A 59 -8.70 3.07 -4.83
N ALA A 60 -9.17 2.50 -5.92
CA ALA A 60 -10.05 3.19 -6.85
C ALA A 60 -11.51 2.88 -6.47
N PRO A 61 -12.43 3.86 -6.55
CA PRO A 61 -13.85 3.59 -6.36
C PRO A 61 -14.39 2.57 -7.38
N PRO A 62 -15.57 1.99 -7.12
CA PRO A 62 -16.20 1.06 -8.05
C PRO A 62 -16.40 1.68 -9.43
N ASP A 63 -16.26 0.87 -10.48
CA ASP A 63 -16.65 1.27 -11.83
C ASP A 63 -18.19 1.35 -11.89
N ASP A 64 -18.74 2.55 -11.66
CA ASP A 64 -20.18 2.81 -11.70
C ASP A 64 -20.66 3.22 -13.10
N GLY A 65 -19.78 3.19 -14.11
CA GLY A 65 -20.07 3.58 -15.49
C GLY A 65 -20.32 5.08 -15.69
N GLY A 66 -20.15 5.91 -14.66
CA GLY A 66 -20.30 7.37 -14.72
C GLY A 66 -18.99 8.12 -14.93
N ALA A 67 -17.85 7.55 -14.52
CA ALA A 67 -16.51 8.11 -14.70
C ALA A 67 -15.81 7.52 -15.94
N ALA A 68 -14.89 8.28 -16.54
CA ALA A 68 -14.06 7.79 -17.65
C ALA A 68 -13.11 6.66 -17.22
N SER A 69 -12.74 6.62 -15.93
CA SER A 69 -12.01 5.55 -15.28
C SER A 69 -12.38 5.45 -13.79
N PRO A 70 -12.36 4.24 -13.17
CA PRO A 70 -12.61 4.07 -11.74
C PRO A 70 -11.68 4.89 -10.85
N LYS A 71 -10.48 5.26 -11.34
CA LYS A 71 -9.48 6.02 -10.58
C LYS A 71 -9.75 7.52 -10.48
N ASP A 72 -10.76 8.03 -11.20
CA ASP A 72 -11.11 9.46 -11.24
C ASP A 72 -12.22 9.82 -10.22
N GLY A 73 -12.61 8.87 -9.36
CA GLY A 73 -13.67 9.07 -8.36
C GLY A 73 -13.15 9.40 -6.96
N PHE A 74 -14.09 9.57 -6.03
CA PHE A 74 -13.82 9.87 -4.62
C PHE A 74 -13.90 8.63 -3.73
N VAL A 75 -13.06 8.59 -2.70
CA VAL A 75 -13.02 7.52 -1.70
C VAL A 75 -13.22 8.11 -0.31
N PRO A 76 -14.14 7.57 0.49
CA PRO A 76 -14.32 8.01 1.87
C PRO A 76 -13.17 7.52 2.74
N ILE A 77 -12.45 8.45 3.34
CA ILE A 77 -11.46 8.24 4.36
C ILE A 77 -12.15 8.21 5.73
N LYS A 78 -11.92 7.10 6.43
CA LYS A 78 -12.44 6.90 7.78
C LYS A 78 -11.64 7.73 8.78
N ASN A 79 -12.23 7.93 9.96
CA ASN A 79 -11.56 8.50 11.13
C ASN A 79 -11.16 9.97 10.97
N ARG A 80 -11.88 10.69 10.13
CA ARG A 80 -11.80 12.15 9.97
C ARG A 80 -13.12 12.82 10.39
N PRO A 81 -13.12 14.12 10.70
CA PRO A 81 -14.34 14.90 10.87
C PRO A 81 -15.26 14.71 9.64
N PRO A 82 -16.60 14.70 9.82
CA PRO A 82 -17.54 14.43 8.72
C PRO A 82 -17.45 15.38 7.51
N ALA A 83 -16.80 16.54 7.66
CA ALA A 83 -16.60 17.50 6.58
C ALA A 83 -15.42 17.15 5.66
N ASP A 84 -14.50 16.28 6.10
CA ASP A 84 -13.19 16.04 5.47
C ASP A 84 -13.00 14.57 5.07
N THR A 85 -14.08 13.84 4.87
CA THR A 85 -14.02 12.39 4.62
C THR A 85 -13.73 12.04 3.17
N ASP A 86 -14.21 12.80 2.19
CA ASP A 86 -14.12 12.40 0.79
C ASP A 86 -12.88 13.01 0.13
N GLU A 87 -11.98 12.15 -0.37
CA GLU A 87 -10.79 12.56 -1.12
C GLU A 87 -10.79 11.94 -2.53
N PRO A 88 -10.24 12.62 -3.54
CA PRO A 88 -9.97 12.02 -4.84
C PRO A 88 -9.08 10.78 -4.68
N ALA A 89 -9.42 9.68 -5.35
CA ALA A 89 -8.65 8.43 -5.25
C ALA A 89 -7.17 8.63 -5.63
N GLU A 90 -6.91 9.50 -6.61
CA GLU A 90 -5.56 9.87 -7.05
C GLU A 90 -4.71 10.54 -5.97
N ASP A 91 -5.32 11.19 -4.97
CA ASP A 91 -4.61 11.85 -3.87
C ASP A 91 -4.28 10.88 -2.72
N ILE A 92 -4.84 9.66 -2.75
CA ILE A 92 -4.66 8.67 -1.68
C ILE A 92 -3.57 7.67 -2.08
N ILE A 93 -2.35 7.97 -1.67
CA ILE A 93 -1.18 7.08 -1.84
C ILE A 93 -1.12 6.11 -0.65
N SER A 94 -0.69 4.87 -0.87
CA SER A 94 -0.48 3.87 0.19
C SER A 94 0.71 2.95 -0.10
N PRO A 95 1.48 2.51 0.91
CA PRO A 95 2.50 1.48 0.76
C PRO A 95 1.93 0.10 0.37
N ASP A 96 0.62 -0.12 0.46
CA ASP A 96 -0.06 -1.37 0.12
C ASP A 96 0.27 -1.87 -1.30
N ALA A 97 0.60 -0.97 -2.23
CA ALA A 97 1.02 -1.31 -3.60
C ALA A 97 2.26 -2.22 -3.63
N LEU A 98 3.10 -2.22 -2.59
CA LEU A 98 4.24 -3.14 -2.46
C LEU A 98 3.82 -4.61 -2.36
N ALA A 99 2.56 -4.88 -1.99
CA ALA A 99 1.99 -6.23 -2.02
C ALA A 99 1.97 -6.84 -3.43
N LEU A 100 1.90 -6.01 -4.49
CA LEU A 100 2.01 -6.49 -5.87
C LEU A 100 3.34 -7.21 -6.11
N VAL A 101 4.43 -6.70 -5.53
CA VAL A 101 5.74 -7.36 -5.59
C VAL A 101 5.79 -8.52 -4.61
N ARG A 102 5.34 -8.31 -3.36
CA ARG A 102 5.39 -9.33 -2.30
C ARG A 102 4.68 -10.62 -2.68
N PHE A 103 3.60 -10.52 -3.44
CA PHE A 103 2.82 -11.66 -3.93
C PHE A 103 3.18 -12.11 -5.36
N GLY A 104 4.25 -11.58 -5.94
CA GLY A 104 4.75 -12.01 -7.25
C GLY A 104 3.90 -11.59 -8.45
N LEU A 105 3.05 -10.57 -8.29
CA LEU A 105 2.21 -10.05 -9.36
C LEU A 105 2.98 -9.06 -10.26
N ARG A 106 3.93 -8.31 -9.70
CA ARG A 106 4.81 -7.39 -10.44
C ARG A 106 6.26 -7.59 -10.04
N ALA A 107 7.17 -7.32 -10.98
CA ALA A 107 8.60 -7.33 -10.70
C ALA A 107 8.98 -6.11 -9.85
N ALA A 108 9.99 -6.26 -8.98
CA ALA A 108 10.42 -5.18 -8.09
C ALA A 108 11.05 -3.98 -8.84
N ASP A 109 11.53 -4.22 -10.06
CA ASP A 109 12.13 -3.27 -10.99
C ASP A 109 11.16 -2.79 -12.09
N ASP A 110 9.88 -3.16 -12.04
CA ASP A 110 8.86 -2.59 -12.91
C ASP A 110 8.85 -1.06 -12.76
N PRO A 111 8.93 -0.27 -13.85
CA PRO A 111 8.94 1.19 -13.78
C PRO A 111 7.77 1.78 -12.99
N ARG A 112 6.59 1.17 -13.05
CA ARG A 112 5.40 1.61 -12.30
C ARG A 112 5.58 1.40 -10.80
N ILE A 113 6.18 0.29 -10.39
CA ILE A 113 6.53 0.02 -9.01
C ILE A 113 7.59 1.00 -8.52
N LEU A 114 8.64 1.25 -9.31
CA LEU A 114 9.69 2.21 -8.95
C LEU A 114 9.13 3.64 -8.80
N ASN A 115 8.23 4.05 -9.69
CA ASN A 115 7.57 5.35 -9.59
C ASN A 115 6.66 5.43 -8.35
N THR A 116 5.90 4.37 -8.07
CA THR A 116 5.02 4.29 -6.89
C THR A 116 5.82 4.36 -5.59
N VAL A 117 6.95 3.64 -5.52
CA VAL A 117 7.88 3.68 -4.40
C VAL A 117 8.38 5.10 -4.10
N LYS A 118 8.72 5.86 -5.14
CA LYS A 118 9.12 7.27 -4.98
C LYS A 118 7.97 8.14 -4.46
N ALA A 119 6.75 7.94 -4.97
CA ALA A 119 5.57 8.66 -4.52
C ALA A 119 5.25 8.36 -3.05
N ILE A 120 5.31 7.09 -2.65
CA ILE A 120 5.16 6.65 -1.25
C ILE A 120 6.20 7.33 -0.35
N ASP A 121 7.47 7.38 -0.76
CA ASP A 121 8.54 7.96 0.06
C ASP A 121 8.48 9.48 0.17
N ALA A 122 7.96 10.14 -0.84
CA ALA A 122 7.77 11.59 -0.84
C ALA A 122 6.61 12.00 0.08
N GLU A 123 5.53 11.22 0.07
CA GLU A 123 4.28 11.59 0.74
C GLU A 123 4.18 11.03 2.17
N LEU A 124 4.60 9.78 2.39
CA LEU A 124 4.25 9.03 3.60
C LEU A 124 5.42 8.71 4.51
N ARG A 125 6.66 9.01 4.10
CA ARG A 125 7.84 8.68 4.91
C ARG A 125 8.04 9.71 6.03
N CYS A 126 8.23 9.21 7.24
CA CYS A 126 8.63 9.98 8.41
C CYS A 126 10.03 9.52 8.86
N GLU A 127 10.99 10.44 8.96
CA GLU A 127 12.33 10.14 9.45
C GLU A 127 12.36 10.32 10.97
N LEU A 128 12.52 9.22 11.72
CA LEU A 128 12.55 9.21 13.18
C LEU A 128 13.94 8.84 13.72
N PRO A 129 14.25 9.07 15.02
CA PRO A 129 15.55 8.75 15.59
C PRO A 129 15.99 7.28 15.43
N GLN A 130 15.03 6.35 15.34
CA GLN A 130 15.27 4.93 15.10
C GLN A 130 15.50 4.59 13.63
N GLY A 131 15.08 5.43 12.69
CA GLY A 131 15.09 5.21 11.24
C GLY A 131 13.78 5.61 10.57
N PRO A 132 13.67 5.45 9.23
CA PRO A 132 12.49 5.83 8.48
C PRO A 132 11.31 4.88 8.73
N LEU A 133 10.15 5.44 9.00
CA LEU A 133 8.86 4.76 9.05
C LEU A 133 7.89 5.40 8.04
N TRP A 134 6.71 4.77 7.86
CA TRP A 134 5.69 5.27 6.94
C TRP A 134 4.33 5.37 7.61
N TYR A 135 3.52 6.34 7.18
CA TYR A 135 2.08 6.35 7.41
C TYR A 135 1.39 5.32 6.51
N ARG A 136 0.17 4.91 6.90
CA ARG A 136 -0.62 3.93 6.14
C ARG A 136 -1.07 4.46 4.78
N TYR A 137 -1.54 5.69 4.74
CA TYR A 137 -1.96 6.37 3.51
C TYR A 137 -2.14 7.87 3.76
N SER A 138 -2.26 8.65 2.68
CA SER A 138 -2.39 10.10 2.75
C SER A 138 -3.59 10.53 3.59
N GLY A 139 -3.30 11.32 4.63
CA GLY A 139 -4.24 11.80 5.64
C GLY A 139 -5.05 10.70 6.35
N ASP A 140 -4.42 9.58 6.70
CA ASP A 140 -4.99 8.65 7.67
C ASP A 140 -5.38 9.38 8.97
N GLY A 141 -6.58 9.12 9.48
CA GLY A 141 -7.10 9.71 10.72
C GLY A 141 -7.07 8.75 11.92
N TYR A 142 -6.51 7.56 11.74
CA TYR A 142 -6.51 6.54 12.79
C TYR A 142 -5.29 6.63 13.70
N GLY A 143 -5.37 7.51 14.70
CA GLY A 143 -4.38 7.66 15.76
C GLY A 143 -4.77 8.78 16.71
N GLU A 144 -3.89 9.09 17.67
CA GLU A 144 -4.11 10.15 18.66
C GLU A 144 -4.35 11.51 18.01
N HIS A 145 -5.04 12.39 18.74
CA HIS A 145 -5.22 13.78 18.36
C HIS A 145 -3.91 14.57 18.43
N GLU A 146 -3.86 15.75 17.79
CA GLU A 146 -2.69 16.63 17.79
C GLU A 146 -2.26 17.06 19.21
N ASP A 147 -3.21 17.15 20.14
CA ASP A 147 -2.95 17.47 21.55
C ASP A 147 -2.45 16.27 22.39
N GLY A 148 -2.28 15.10 21.75
CA GLY A 148 -1.87 13.86 22.40
C GLY A 148 -3.00 13.11 23.09
N SER A 149 -4.24 13.59 23.01
CA SER A 149 -5.38 12.86 23.57
C SER A 149 -5.66 11.57 22.80
N PRO A 150 -6.16 10.52 23.48
CA PRO A 150 -6.39 9.22 22.85
C PRO A 150 -7.38 9.30 21.69
N PHE A 151 -7.20 8.43 20.70
CA PHE A 151 -8.15 8.23 19.62
C PHE A 151 -9.56 7.91 20.14
N ASP A 152 -10.57 8.63 19.66
CA ASP A 152 -11.97 8.51 20.07
C ASP A 152 -12.95 8.24 18.91
N GLY A 153 -12.41 8.00 17.72
CA GLY A 153 -13.18 7.82 16.48
C GLY A 153 -12.62 8.67 15.33
N THR A 154 -11.98 9.79 15.67
CA THR A 154 -11.21 10.65 14.75
C THR A 154 -9.84 10.96 15.33
N GLY A 155 -8.90 11.40 14.49
CA GLY A 155 -7.57 11.82 14.93
C GLY A 155 -6.60 11.94 13.78
N GLN A 156 -5.32 11.67 14.06
CA GLN A 156 -4.24 11.69 13.08
C GLN A 156 -3.50 10.35 13.13
N GLY A 157 -3.44 9.66 12.00
CA GLY A 157 -2.64 8.44 11.87
C GLY A 157 -1.17 8.73 12.10
N ARG A 158 -0.49 7.81 12.77
CA ARG A 158 0.94 7.92 13.10
C ARG A 158 1.77 6.96 12.25
N PRO A 159 3.12 7.03 12.24
CA PRO A 159 3.95 6.06 11.54
C PRO A 159 3.86 4.62 12.10
N TRP A 160 3.87 3.62 11.22
CA TRP A 160 3.73 2.20 11.56
C TRP A 160 5.06 1.44 11.40
N PRO A 161 5.63 0.86 12.48
CA PRO A 161 6.82 0.02 12.38
C PRO A 161 6.66 -1.13 11.38
N LEU A 162 5.47 -1.75 11.32
CA LEU A 162 5.14 -2.83 10.37
C LEU A 162 5.55 -2.49 8.92
N LEU A 163 5.35 -1.23 8.50
CA LEU A 163 5.58 -0.80 7.13
C LEU A 163 7.07 -0.70 6.79
N ALA A 164 7.95 -0.52 7.77
CA ALA A 164 9.39 -0.70 7.56
C ALA A 164 9.73 -2.17 7.23
N GLY A 165 9.05 -3.12 7.88
CA GLY A 165 9.18 -4.55 7.58
C GLY A 165 8.65 -4.90 6.18
N GLU A 166 7.47 -4.39 5.81
CA GLU A 166 6.94 -4.58 4.45
C GLU A 166 7.84 -3.95 3.38
N ARG A 167 8.38 -2.76 3.66
CA ARG A 167 9.38 -2.14 2.80
C ARG A 167 10.64 -2.99 2.71
N ALA A 168 11.12 -3.57 3.80
CA ALA A 168 12.27 -4.48 3.78
C ALA A 168 12.03 -5.70 2.87
N HIS A 169 10.82 -6.27 2.84
CA HIS A 169 10.47 -7.33 1.89
C HIS A 169 10.59 -6.87 0.43
N TYR A 170 10.11 -5.67 0.12
CA TYR A 170 10.30 -5.09 -1.22
C TYR A 170 11.79 -4.89 -1.54
N GLU A 171 12.58 -4.35 -0.62
CA GLU A 171 14.01 -4.14 -0.81
C GLU A 171 14.76 -5.46 -1.03
N LEU A 172 14.35 -6.54 -0.35
CA LEU A 172 14.86 -7.90 -0.60
C LEU A 172 14.50 -8.39 -2.01
N ALA A 173 13.24 -8.21 -2.43
CA ALA A 173 12.80 -8.59 -3.78
C ALA A 173 13.53 -7.78 -4.87
N ALA A 174 13.90 -6.53 -4.58
CA ALA A 174 14.72 -5.67 -5.44
C ALA A 174 16.24 -5.98 -5.39
N GLY A 175 16.65 -7.00 -4.64
CA GLY A 175 18.07 -7.40 -4.50
C GLY A 175 18.91 -6.49 -3.59
N ARG A 176 18.29 -5.54 -2.87
CA ARG A 176 18.96 -4.54 -2.03
C ARG A 176 19.03 -5.00 -0.56
N LYS A 177 19.75 -6.09 -0.32
CA LYS A 177 19.84 -6.75 1.00
C LYS A 177 20.33 -5.83 2.12
N ASP A 178 21.32 -4.98 1.85
CA ASP A 178 21.85 -4.05 2.85
C ASP A 178 20.78 -3.04 3.30
N ARG A 179 19.92 -2.61 2.36
CA ARG A 179 18.80 -1.70 2.67
C ARG A 179 17.73 -2.40 3.49
N ALA A 180 17.41 -3.65 3.15
CA ALA A 180 16.49 -4.45 3.95
C ALA A 180 17.01 -4.69 5.39
N ALA A 181 18.32 -4.91 5.56
CA ALA A 181 18.92 -5.07 6.88
C ALA A 181 18.83 -3.78 7.73
N GLN A 182 19.03 -2.60 7.12
CA GLN A 182 18.83 -1.31 7.80
C GLN A 182 17.37 -1.10 8.23
N LEU A 183 16.41 -1.53 7.40
CA LEU A 183 15.00 -1.44 7.73
C LEU A 183 14.60 -2.44 8.82
N LEU A 184 15.23 -3.62 8.86
CA LEU A 184 15.09 -4.56 9.97
C LEU A 184 15.59 -3.92 11.28
N GLU A 185 16.75 -3.26 11.27
CA GLU A 185 17.24 -2.53 12.44
C GLU A 185 16.26 -1.43 12.87
N THR A 186 15.70 -0.69 11.91
CA THR A 186 14.66 0.34 12.19
C THR A 186 13.42 -0.28 12.85
N PHE A 187 12.98 -1.43 12.34
CA PHE A 187 11.85 -2.18 12.89
C PHE A 187 12.13 -2.64 14.32
N GLU A 188 13.29 -3.25 14.58
CA GLU A 188 13.71 -3.69 15.91
C GLU A 188 13.84 -2.54 16.90
N ARG A 189 14.40 -1.40 16.48
CA ARG A 189 14.54 -0.19 17.31
C ARG A 189 13.22 0.53 17.58
N SER A 190 12.14 0.16 16.88
CA SER A 190 10.79 0.65 17.18
C SER A 190 10.14 -0.09 18.36
N ALA A 191 10.73 -1.19 18.84
CA ALA A 191 10.24 -1.90 20.01
C ALA A 191 10.48 -1.08 21.30
N GLY A 192 9.52 -1.15 22.22
CA GLY A 192 9.69 -0.60 23.57
C GLY A 192 10.74 -1.37 24.39
N VAL A 193 11.02 -0.89 25.61
CA VAL A 193 12.01 -1.51 26.52
C VAL A 193 11.77 -3.01 26.77
N GLY A 194 10.52 -3.45 26.71
CA GLY A 194 10.14 -4.87 26.85
C GLY A 194 10.27 -5.71 25.58
N GLY A 195 10.74 -5.17 24.46
CA GLY A 195 10.84 -5.86 23.18
C GLY A 195 9.51 -6.03 22.44
N LEU A 196 8.45 -5.35 22.89
CA LEU A 196 7.15 -5.36 22.22
C LEU A 196 7.13 -4.31 21.12
N LEU A 197 6.72 -4.73 19.92
CA LEU A 197 6.53 -3.87 18.77
C LEU A 197 5.14 -3.22 18.86
N PRO A 198 5.05 -1.88 18.87
CA PRO A 198 3.77 -1.21 18.81
C PRO A 198 3.22 -1.21 17.39
N GLU A 199 1.91 -1.00 17.27
CA GLU A 199 1.26 -0.77 15.97
C GLU A 199 1.69 0.57 15.37
N GLN A 200 1.76 1.60 16.22
CA GLN A 200 2.04 2.99 15.88
C GLN A 200 3.11 3.57 16.81
N VAL A 201 3.91 4.52 16.31
CA VAL A 201 4.85 5.32 17.11
C VAL A 201 4.64 6.80 16.86
N TRP A 202 4.97 7.63 17.84
CA TRP A 202 4.86 9.09 17.69
C TRP A 202 5.88 9.66 16.70
N ASP A 203 5.41 10.60 15.88
CA ASP A 203 6.18 11.45 14.96
C ASP A 203 6.62 12.79 15.57
#